data_AF-B9DJD9-F1
#
_entry.id   AF-B9DJD9-F1
#
_cell.length_a   1.000
_cell.length_b   1.000
_cell.length_c   1.000
_cell.angle_alpha   90.00
_cell.angle_beta   90.00
_cell.angle_gamma   90.00
#
_symmetry.space_group_name_H-M   'P 1'
#
loop_
_entity.id
_entity.type
_entity.pdbx_description
1 polymer ?
#
loop_
_entity_poly.entity_id
_entity_poly.type
_entity_poly.pdbx_seq_one_letter_code
_entity_poly.pdbx_strand_id
1 'polypeptide(L)'
;MDELLNEFKSRMHIFHSSEDESLKEILNKSFVAIKSTCGVFDLDENMIGRELVLERSRYVYNEQLQFFHENFSTLITDFGLQNQVYEGDAFGTDEIQE
;
A
#
# COMPACT_ATOMS: atom_id res chain seq x y z
N MET A 1 -0.18 -12.68 0.38
CA MET A 1 1.23 -12.32 0.07
C MET A 1 1.73 -12.96 -1.23
N ASP A 2 1.56 -14.27 -1.45
CA ASP A 2 2.03 -14.91 -2.70
C ASP A 2 1.34 -14.37 -3.95
N GLU A 3 0.06 -14.03 -3.88
CA GLU A 3 -0.65 -13.38 -5.00
C GLU A 3 -0.07 -12.01 -5.34
N LEU A 4 0.22 -11.19 -4.33
CA LEU A 4 0.86 -9.88 -4.50
C LEU A 4 2.27 -10.00 -5.08
N LEU A 5 3.03 -11.02 -4.66
CA LEU A 5 4.33 -11.34 -5.25
C LEU A 5 4.20 -11.69 -6.73
N ASN A 6 3.26 -12.56 -7.10
CA ASN A 6 3.05 -12.95 -8.49
C ASN A 6 2.65 -11.76 -9.37
N GLU A 7 1.78 -10.89 -8.85
CA GLU A 7 1.41 -9.64 -9.53
C GLU A 7 2.63 -8.73 -9.74
N PHE A 8 3.41 -8.50 -8.67
CA PHE A 8 4.62 -7.70 -8.75
C PHE A 8 5.63 -8.25 -9.76
N LYS A 9 5.90 -9.56 -9.71
CA LYS A 9 6.79 -10.25 -10.64
C LYS A 9 6.32 -10.13 -12.09
N SER A 10 5.00 -10.25 -12.32
CA SER A 10 4.42 -10.05 -13.65
C SER A 10 4.65 -8.63 -14.17
N ARG A 11 4.49 -7.60 -13.33
CA ARG A 11 4.72 -6.19 -13.70
C ARG A 11 6.19 -5.89 -14.00
N MET A 12 7.10 -6.56 -13.27
CA MET A 12 8.55 -6.38 -13.39
C MET A 12 9.21 -7.31 -14.40
N HIS A 13 8.44 -8.18 -15.07
CA HIS A 13 8.93 -9.22 -15.98
C HIS A 13 9.94 -10.19 -15.34
N ILE A 14 9.69 -10.57 -14.08
CA ILE A 14 10.52 -11.52 -13.31
C ILE A 14 9.86 -12.90 -13.35
N PHE A 15 10.51 -13.89 -13.96
CA PHE A 15 9.93 -15.23 -14.17
C PHE A 15 10.58 -16.34 -13.32
N HIS A 16 11.68 -16.04 -12.61
CA HIS A 16 12.38 -16.97 -11.74
C HIS A 16 12.00 -16.77 -10.27
N SER A 17 12.37 -17.71 -9.40
CA SER A 17 12.06 -17.69 -7.96
C SER A 17 13.24 -17.35 -7.05
N SER A 18 14.44 -17.17 -7.61
CA SER A 18 15.67 -16.99 -6.83
C SER A 18 15.69 -15.72 -5.96
N GLU A 19 14.81 -14.77 -6.21
CA GLU A 19 14.68 -13.52 -5.45
C GLU A 19 13.34 -13.38 -4.72
N ASP A 20 12.51 -14.44 -4.69
CA ASP A 20 11.15 -14.36 -4.12
C ASP A 20 11.14 -13.92 -2.64
N GLU A 21 12.11 -14.35 -1.84
CA GLU A 21 12.23 -13.94 -0.44
C GLU A 21 12.54 -12.44 -0.31
N SER A 22 13.47 -11.94 -1.11
CA SER A 22 13.83 -10.51 -1.16
C SER A 22 12.65 -9.66 -1.65
N LEU A 23 11.97 -10.11 -2.70
CA LEU A 23 10.78 -9.42 -3.23
C LEU A 23 9.63 -9.39 -2.20
N LYS A 24 9.40 -10.49 -1.47
CA LYS A 24 8.43 -10.52 -0.36
C LYS A 24 8.80 -9.53 0.74
N GLU A 25 10.08 -9.40 1.06
CA GLU A 25 10.56 -8.44 2.04
C GLU A 25 10.33 -6.99 1.58
N ILE A 26 10.60 -6.68 0.31
CA ILE A 26 10.32 -5.37 -0.30
C ILE A 26 8.82 -5.06 -0.22
N LEU A 27 7.96 -6.00 -0.63
CA LEU A 27 6.50 -5.84 -0.61
C LEU A 27 5.98 -5.62 0.81
N ASN A 28 6.47 -6.39 1.79
CA ASN A 28 6.06 -6.26 3.18
C ASN A 28 6.50 -4.91 3.77
N LYS A 29 7.75 -4.47 3.52
CA LYS A 29 8.23 -3.15 3.96
C LYS A 29 7.42 -2.02 3.33
N SER A 30 7.05 -2.16 2.06
CA SER A 30 6.17 -1.19 1.39
C SER A 30 4.77 -1.18 1.98
N PHE A 31 4.17 -2.34 2.27
CA PHE A 31 2.88 -2.42 2.94
C PHE A 31 2.88 -1.72 4.30
N VAL A 32 3.87 -2.02 5.15
CA VAL A 32 4.00 -1.37 6.46
C VAL A 32 4.17 0.14 6.32
N ALA A 33 4.97 0.61 5.35
CA ALA A 33 5.16 2.03 5.12
C ALA A 33 3.86 2.73 4.69
N ILE A 34 3.14 2.19 3.70
CA ILE A 34 1.87 2.78 3.24
C ILE A 34 0.82 2.75 4.34
N LYS A 35 0.72 1.64 5.10
CA LYS A 35 -0.17 1.52 6.25
C LYS A 35 0.14 2.55 7.34
N SER A 36 1.41 2.79 7.62
CA SER A 36 1.83 3.81 8.58
C SER A 36 1.53 5.24 8.11
N THR A 37 1.53 5.49 6.80
CA THR A 37 1.28 6.83 6.23
C THR A 37 -0.21 7.11 6.02
N CYS A 38 -0.98 6.10 5.61
CA CYS A 38 -2.35 6.28 5.14
C CYS A 38 -3.41 5.66 6.08
N GLY A 39 -3.01 5.04 7.19
CA GLY A 39 -3.93 4.32 8.10
C GLY A 39 -4.07 2.84 7.77
N VAL A 40 -4.89 2.12 8.55
CA VAL A 40 -5.06 0.67 8.39
C VAL A 40 -5.90 0.37 7.16
N PHE A 41 -5.44 -0.56 6.33
CA PHE A 41 -6.22 -1.09 5.21
C PHE A 41 -5.87 -2.56 4.97
N ASP A 42 -6.77 -3.24 4.27
CA ASP A 42 -6.59 -4.60 3.79
C ASP A 42 -6.16 -4.61 2.30
N LEU A 43 -5.19 -5.45 1.94
CA LEU A 43 -4.61 -5.52 0.60
C LEU A 43 -5.51 -6.16 -0.45
N ASP A 44 -6.49 -6.95 -0.03
CA ASP A 44 -7.41 -7.67 -0.90
C ASP A 44 -8.71 -6.86 -1.10
N GLU A 45 -9.06 -6.00 -0.14
CA GLU A 45 -10.23 -5.13 -0.22
C GLU A 45 -9.92 -3.72 -0.78
N ASN A 46 -8.72 -3.19 -0.50
CA ASN A 46 -8.37 -1.81 -0.89
C ASN A 46 -7.45 -1.75 -2.11
N MET A 47 -8.04 -1.54 -3.28
CA MET A 47 -7.30 -1.47 -4.55
C MET A 47 -6.29 -0.32 -4.60
N ILE A 48 -6.59 0.84 -3.98
CA ILE A 48 -5.67 2.00 -3.98
C ILE A 48 -4.46 1.72 -3.08
N GLY A 49 -4.71 1.20 -1.87
CA GLY A 49 -3.65 0.79 -0.95
C GLY A 49 -2.76 -0.28 -1.56
N ARG A 50 -3.35 -1.28 -2.23
CA ARG A 50 -2.60 -2.32 -2.96
C ARG A 50 -1.72 -1.73 -4.06
N GLU A 51 -2.25 -0.81 -4.88
CA GLU A 51 -1.49 -0.15 -5.94
C GLU A 51 -0.31 0.66 -5.38
N LEU A 52 -0.52 1.44 -4.32
CA LEU A 52 0.55 2.19 -3.65
C LEU A 52 1.67 1.28 -3.12
N VAL A 53 1.33 0.08 -2.64
CA VAL A 53 2.32 -0.91 -2.18
C VAL A 53 3.13 -1.48 -3.34
N LEU A 54 2.48 -1.83 -4.45
CA LEU A 54 3.14 -2.33 -5.65
C LEU A 54 4.07 -1.28 -6.26
N GLU A 55 3.59 -0.04 -6.37
CA GLU A 55 4.35 1.08 -6.92
C GLU A 55 5.54 1.41 -6.02
N ARG A 56 5.34 1.55 -4.70
CA ARG A 56 6.47 1.78 -3.77
C ARG A 56 7.51 0.67 -3.87
N SER A 57 7.07 -0.58 -3.99
CA SER A 57 7.95 -1.74 -4.16
C SER A 57 8.75 -1.68 -5.46
N ARG A 58 8.15 -1.19 -6.55
CA ARG A 58 8.87 -0.95 -7.82
C ARG A 58 9.98 0.08 -7.64
N TYR A 59 9.69 1.17 -6.93
CA TYR A 59 10.70 2.21 -6.66
C TYR A 59 11.82 1.69 -5.76
N VAL A 60 11.54 0.84 -4.76
CA VAL A 60 12.60 0.18 -3.97
C VAL A 60 13.45 -0.74 -4.83
N TYR A 61 12.82 -1.61 -5.61
CA TYR A 61 13.50 -2.58 -6.46
C TYR A 61 14.40 -1.90 -7.50
N ASN A 62 13.94 -0.77 -8.07
CA ASN A 62 14.70 0.00 -9.05
C ASN A 62 15.64 1.06 -8.42
N GLU A 63 15.94 0.98 -7.12
CA GLU A 63 16.82 1.91 -6.38
C GLU A 63 16.44 3.40 -6.52
N GLN A 64 15.14 3.66 -6.59
CA GLN A 64 14.55 4.97 -6.88
C GLN A 64 13.60 5.47 -5.78
N LEU A 65 13.58 4.83 -4.61
CA LEU A 65 12.65 5.12 -3.51
C LEU A 65 12.52 6.62 -3.18
N GLN A 66 13.59 7.40 -3.32
CA GLN A 66 13.61 8.85 -3.11
C GLN A 66 12.58 9.62 -3.94
N PHE A 67 12.18 9.12 -5.11
CA PHE A 67 11.23 9.77 -6.01
C PHE A 67 9.78 9.36 -5.75
N PHE A 68 9.54 8.33 -4.93
CA PHE A 68 8.20 7.77 -4.73
C PHE A 68 7.24 8.80 -4.13
N HIS A 69 7.67 9.48 -3.07
CA HIS A 69 6.78 10.40 -2.35
C HIS A 69 6.36 11.60 -3.19
N GLU A 70 7.27 12.13 -4.01
CA GLU A 70 6.97 13.22 -4.94
C GLU A 70 5.97 12.77 -6.01
N ASN A 71 6.26 11.66 -6.69
CA ASN A 71 5.48 11.17 -7.82
C ASN A 71 4.08 10.68 -7.44
N PHE A 72 3.88 10.24 -6.19
CA PHE A 72 2.60 9.72 -5.68
C PHE A 72 1.97 10.62 -4.61
N SER A 73 2.49 11.84 -4.42
CA SER A 73 2.05 12.76 -3.35
C SER A 73 0.54 12.97 -3.31
N THR A 74 -0.09 13.23 -4.46
CA THR A 74 -1.55 13.38 -4.58
C THR A 74 -2.28 12.10 -4.15
N LEU A 75 -1.91 10.94 -4.70
CA LEU A 75 -2.59 9.68 -4.41
C LEU A 75 -2.44 9.25 -2.94
N ILE A 76 -1.25 9.47 -2.35
CA ILE A 76 -0.99 9.21 -0.94
C ILE A 76 -1.88 10.11 -0.06
N THR A 77 -1.97 11.39 -0.41
CA THR A 77 -2.76 12.36 0.35
C THR A 77 -4.25 12.02 0.28
N ASP A 78 -4.77 11.81 -0.92
CA ASP A 78 -6.18 11.49 -1.15
C ASP A 78 -6.55 10.18 -0.46
N PHE A 79 -5.72 9.15 -0.59
CA PHE A 79 -5.96 7.87 0.05
C PHE A 79 -5.89 7.96 1.57
N GLY A 80 -4.89 8.64 2.13
CA GLY A 80 -4.77 8.85 3.57
C GLY A 80 -5.97 9.59 4.14
N LEU A 81 -6.43 10.65 3.48
CA LEU A 81 -7.64 11.38 3.90
C LEU A 81 -8.87 10.48 3.86
N GLN A 82 -9.09 9.73 2.78
CA GLN A 82 -10.23 8.81 2.68
C GLN A 82 -10.18 7.77 3.80
N ASN A 83 -9.05 7.10 3.96
CA ASN A 83 -8.91 5.98 4.88
C ASN A 83 -9.00 6.41 6.36
N GLN A 84 -8.45 7.58 6.72
CA GLN A 84 -8.60 8.13 8.08
C GLN A 84 -10.00 8.66 8.37
N VAL A 85 -10.71 9.21 7.37
CA VAL A 85 -12.10 9.64 7.54
C VAL A 85 -13.01 8.43 7.82
N TYR A 86 -12.78 7.30 7.14
CA TYR A 86 -13.52 6.06 7.42
C TYR A 86 -13.16 5.41 8.77
N GLU A 87 -11.95 5.60 9.31
CA GLU A 87 -11.63 5.22 10.69
C GLU A 87 -12.31 6.14 11.72
N GLY A 88 -12.61 7.40 11.36
CA GLY A 88 -13.22 8.43 12.22
C GLY A 88 -14.72 8.30 12.46
N ASP A 89 -15.47 7.64 11.58
CA ASP A 89 -16.93 7.49 11.68
C ASP A 89 -17.37 6.38 12.67
N ALA A 90 -16.41 5.64 13.27
CA ALA A 90 -16.69 4.67 14.33
C ALA A 90 -16.95 5.31 15.72
N PHE A 91 -16.84 6.64 15.86
CA PHE A 91 -17.13 7.37 17.08
C PHE A 91 -18.25 8.40 16.87
N GLY A 92 -19.51 7.99 17.05
CA GLY A 92 -20.61 8.96 17.21
C GLY A 92 -22.01 8.56 16.74
N THR A 93 -22.47 7.34 16.99
CA THR A 93 -23.92 7.09 17.12
C THR A 93 -24.28 6.85 18.57
N ASP A 94 -23.97 7.81 19.44
CA ASP A 94 -24.74 7.93 20.69
C ASP A 94 -26.03 8.65 20.34
N GLU A 95 -27.10 7.87 20.44
CA GLU A 95 -28.49 8.25 20.29
C GLU A 95 -28.77 9.56 21.04
N ILE A 96 -29.23 10.58 20.31
CA ILE A 96 -30.00 11.66 20.91
C ILE A 96 -31.33 11.03 21.32
N GLN A 97 -31.40 10.54 22.56
CA GLN A 97 -32.68 10.21 23.19
C GLN A 97 -33.36 11.53 23.56
N GLU A 98 -34.50 11.79 22.90
CA GLU A 98 -35.42 12.91 23.16
C GLU A 98 -35.94 12.94 24.61
#